data_AF-A0A9X8HDH1-F1
#
_entry.id   AF-A0A9X8HDH1-F1
#
_cell.length_a   1.000
_cell.length_b   1.000
_cell.length_c   1.000
_cell.angle_alpha   90.00
_cell.angle_beta   90.00
_cell.angle_gamma   90.00
#
_symmetry.space_group_name_H-M   'P 1'
#
loop_
_entity.id
_entity.type
_entity.pdbx_description
1 polymer ?
#
loop_
_entity_poly.entity_id
_entity_poly.type
_entity_poly.pdbx_seq_one_letter_code
_entity_poly.pdbx_strand_id
1 'polypeptide(L)'
;MGHSFLKLVHYSQLEHGPVTWTLLEDDHDVQVFVGQDPTAPPRVINYISSTQVHATIDEVARLFQTETPHEYATYRRNFAKDIIDGALLYTLAQSNEANPRHFVGVRWMVVGSPVPAVIKHRDFCSIEVGCSMHERTTITISCLVVDCMNEGP
;
A
#
# COMPACT_ATOMS: atom_id res chain seq x y z
N MET A 1 -8.16 13.96 11.03
CA MET A 1 -7.85 12.79 10.18
C MET A 1 -6.81 13.12 9.08
N GLY A 2 -5.93 14.12 9.28
CA GLY A 2 -4.89 14.52 8.29
C GLY A 2 -3.45 14.22 8.71
N HIS A 3 -3.22 13.73 9.93
CA HIS A 3 -1.87 13.46 10.44
C HIS A 3 -1.26 12.15 9.93
N SER A 4 -2.07 11.14 9.57
CA SER A 4 -1.58 9.84 9.10
C SER A 4 -1.01 9.90 7.67
N PHE A 5 -1.72 10.57 6.76
CA PHE A 5 -1.28 10.72 5.37
C PHE A 5 0.02 11.52 5.26
N LEU A 6 0.10 12.67 5.97
CA LEU A 6 1.31 13.48 6.00
C LEU A 6 2.49 12.72 6.63
N LYS A 7 2.23 11.85 7.61
CA LYS A 7 3.24 10.93 8.14
C LYS A 7 3.71 9.94 7.08
N LEU A 8 2.82 9.33 6.30
CA LEU A 8 3.24 8.41 5.24
C LEU A 8 4.16 9.10 4.23
N VAL A 9 3.80 10.28 3.73
CA VAL A 9 4.63 11.08 2.81
C VAL A 9 5.98 11.46 3.44
N HIS A 10 5.99 11.77 4.73
CA HIS A 10 7.22 12.12 5.44
C HIS A 10 8.15 10.90 5.59
N TYR A 11 7.61 9.74 5.95
CA TYR A 11 8.38 8.51 6.17
C TYR A 11 8.80 7.84 4.86
N SER A 12 8.10 8.10 3.74
CA SER A 12 8.38 7.52 2.43
C SER A 12 9.51 8.23 1.66
N GLN A 13 10.16 9.24 2.23
CA GLN A 13 11.26 9.94 1.57
C GLN A 13 12.50 9.05 1.52
N LEU A 14 12.93 8.67 0.31
CA LEU A 14 14.09 7.80 0.11
C LEU A 14 15.40 8.45 0.59
N GLU A 15 15.51 9.77 0.42
CA GLU A 15 16.65 10.56 0.87
C GLU A 15 16.18 11.62 1.87
N HIS A 16 16.99 11.87 2.92
CA HIS A 16 16.74 12.90 3.92
C HIS A 16 15.43 12.74 4.73
N GLY A 17 14.82 11.56 4.70
CA GLY A 17 13.66 11.20 5.51
C GLY A 17 14.01 10.73 6.93
N PRO A 18 12.99 10.48 7.79
CA PRO A 18 13.18 9.98 9.14
C PRO A 18 13.58 8.49 9.18
N VAL A 19 13.35 7.76 8.09
CA VAL A 19 13.72 6.35 7.93
C VAL A 19 14.95 6.27 7.03
N THR A 20 15.96 5.50 7.45
CA THR A 20 17.11 5.22 6.59
C THR A 20 16.77 4.03 5.70
N TRP A 21 16.67 4.27 4.40
CA TRP A 21 16.32 3.25 3.41
C TRP A 21 17.58 2.60 2.82
N THR A 22 17.60 1.28 2.73
CA THR A 22 18.66 0.50 2.08
C THR A 22 18.06 -0.33 0.97
N LEU A 23 18.66 -0.30 -0.22
CA LEU A 23 18.23 -1.11 -1.36
C LEU A 23 18.33 -2.60 -1.01
N LEU A 24 17.21 -3.31 -1.11
CA LEU A 24 17.11 -4.75 -0.87
C LEU A 24 17.10 -5.52 -2.19
N GLU A 25 16.32 -5.05 -3.15
CA GLU A 25 16.14 -5.69 -4.45
C GLU A 25 16.02 -4.63 -5.54
N ASP A 26 16.59 -4.92 -6.71
CA ASP A 26 16.53 -4.10 -7.91
C ASP A 26 16.27 -5.03 -9.10
N ASP A 27 15.01 -5.10 -9.52
CA ASP A 27 14.61 -5.87 -10.70
C ASP A 27 13.99 -4.92 -11.73
N HIS A 28 14.81 -4.57 -12.74
CA HIS A 28 14.54 -3.78 -13.97
C HIS A 28 13.64 -2.55 -13.83
N ASP A 29 12.38 -2.74 -13.45
CA ASP A 29 11.33 -1.74 -13.37
C ASP A 29 10.85 -1.45 -11.94
N VAL A 30 11.30 -2.22 -10.94
CA VAL A 30 10.92 -2.07 -9.53
C VAL A 30 12.15 -2.19 -8.62
N GLN A 31 12.33 -1.18 -7.78
CA GLN A 31 13.33 -1.18 -6.71
C GLN A 31 12.62 -1.32 -5.37
N VAL A 32 13.08 -2.25 -4.52
CA VAL A 32 12.55 -2.47 -3.18
C VAL A 32 13.62 -2.09 -2.16
N PHE A 33 13.24 -1.28 -1.17
CA PHE A 33 14.12 -0.85 -0.09
C PHE A 33 13.55 -1.33 1.25
N VAL A 34 14.46 -1.66 2.16
CA VAL A 34 14.16 -1.95 3.56
C VAL A 34 14.53 -0.75 4.42
N GLY A 35 13.62 -0.36 5.31
CA GLY A 35 13.74 0.81 6.16
C GLY A 35 14.24 0.47 7.56
N GLN A 36 15.28 1.15 8.01
CA GLN A 36 15.69 1.18 9.41
C GLN A 36 15.01 2.38 10.07
N ASP A 37 13.91 2.09 10.79
CA ASP A 37 13.15 3.08 11.53
C ASP A 37 13.40 2.90 13.04
N PRO A 38 14.12 3.82 13.70
CA PRO A 38 14.40 3.71 15.13
C PRO A 38 13.15 3.88 16.00
N THR A 39 12.04 4.34 15.43
CA THR A 39 10.75 4.52 16.10
C THR A 39 9.77 3.38 15.87
N ALA A 40 10.12 2.42 15.01
CA ALA A 40 9.27 1.27 14.73
C ALA A 40 9.14 0.37 15.97
N PRO A 41 7.93 -0.19 16.24
CA PRO A 41 7.76 -1.20 17.27
C PRO A 41 8.68 -2.41 17.01
N PRO A 42 9.04 -3.18 18.06
CA PRO A 42 9.80 -4.41 17.89
C PRO A 42 9.14 -5.32 16.84
N ARG A 43 9.95 -5.87 15.93
CA ARG A 43 9.55 -6.80 14.85
C ARG A 43 8.69 -6.20 13.74
N VAL A 44 8.55 -4.87 13.70
CA VAL A 44 8.03 -4.17 12.54
C VAL A 44 9.19 -3.87 11.61
N ILE A 45 9.08 -4.32 10.36
CA ILE A 45 10.01 -3.97 9.29
C ILE A 45 9.24 -3.10 8.30
N ASN A 46 9.85 -1.98 7.91
CA ASN A 46 9.29 -1.10 6.90
C ASN A 46 9.88 -1.46 5.53
N TYR A 47 9.02 -1.54 4.53
CA TYR A 47 9.40 -1.69 3.14
C TYR A 47 8.83 -0.54 2.31
N ILE A 48 9.54 -0.19 1.25
CA ILE A 48 9.05 0.74 0.23
C ILE A 48 9.50 0.24 -1.14
N SER A 49 8.63 0.40 -2.12
CA SER A 49 8.93 0.08 -3.51
C SER A 49 8.85 1.35 -4.35
N SER A 50 9.79 1.49 -5.28
CA SER A 50 9.85 2.59 -6.24
C SER A 50 9.80 2.02 -7.64
N THR A 51 8.98 2.60 -8.50
CA THR A 51 8.82 2.20 -9.90
C THR A 51 8.50 3.42 -10.75
N GLN A 52 8.81 3.34 -12.05
CA GLN A 52 8.44 4.36 -13.02
C GLN A 52 7.40 3.78 -13.98
N VAL A 53 6.28 4.49 -14.13
CA VAL A 53 5.18 4.07 -15.00
C VAL A 53 4.85 5.16 -16.00
N HIS A 54 4.66 4.77 -17.27
CA HIS A 54 4.23 5.67 -18.33
C HIS A 54 2.71 5.86 -18.30
N ALA A 55 2.22 6.55 -17.27
CA ALA A 55 0.80 6.83 -17.07
C ALA A 55 0.60 8.17 -16.36
N THR A 56 -0.60 8.74 -16.48
CA THR A 56 -1.02 9.90 -15.69
C THR A 56 -1.32 9.51 -14.24
N ILE A 57 -1.22 10.47 -13.32
CA ILE A 57 -1.62 10.25 -11.91
C ILE A 57 -3.07 9.77 -11.83
N ASP A 58 -3.95 10.22 -12.72
CA ASP A 58 -5.34 9.79 -12.77
C ASP A 58 -5.51 8.33 -13.20
N GLU A 59 -4.74 7.86 -14.17
CA GLU A 59 -4.74 6.44 -14.55
C GLU A 59 -4.24 5.56 -13.41
N VAL A 60 -3.18 5.98 -12.73
CA VAL A 60 -2.64 5.20 -11.61
C VAL A 60 -3.55 5.26 -10.39
N ALA A 61 -4.15 6.41 -10.07
CA ALA A 61 -5.11 6.50 -8.97
C ALA A 61 -6.34 5.61 -9.22
N ARG A 62 -6.85 5.56 -10.46
CA ARG A 62 -7.97 4.70 -10.85
C ARG A 62 -7.67 3.22 -10.67
N LEU A 63 -6.40 2.80 -10.79
CA LEU A 63 -5.99 1.42 -10.52
C LEU A 63 -6.35 0.95 -9.11
N PHE A 64 -6.26 1.85 -8.13
CA PHE A 64 -6.51 1.56 -6.72
C PHE A 64 -7.95 1.86 -6.28
N GLN A 65 -8.76 2.47 -7.14
CA GLN A 65 -10.18 2.72 -6.87
C GLN A 65 -10.98 1.42 -7.02
N THR A 66 -11.20 0.75 -5.90
CA THR A 66 -11.85 -0.58 -5.84
C THR A 66 -13.10 -0.56 -4.95
N GLU A 67 -14.00 0.38 -5.22
CA GLU A 67 -15.17 0.65 -4.37
C GLU A 67 -16.24 -0.44 -4.46
N THR A 68 -16.31 -1.16 -5.59
CA THR A 68 -17.24 -2.28 -5.79
C THR A 68 -16.53 -3.64 -5.71
N PRO A 69 -17.26 -4.73 -5.38
CA PRO A 69 -16.70 -6.08 -5.40
C PRO A 69 -16.13 -6.51 -6.76
N HIS A 70 -16.71 -6.02 -7.86
CA HIS A 70 -16.26 -6.34 -9.22
C HIS A 70 -14.93 -5.67 -9.56
N GLU A 71 -14.78 -4.37 -9.23
CA GLU A 71 -13.52 -3.64 -9.38
C GLU A 71 -12.43 -4.27 -8.52
N TYR A 72 -12.74 -4.62 -7.28
CA TYR A 72 -11.78 -5.27 -6.38
C TYR A 72 -11.36 -6.66 -6.87
N ALA A 73 -12.29 -7.45 -7.40
CA ALA A 73 -11.96 -8.75 -7.99
C ALA A 73 -11.06 -8.59 -9.23
N THR A 74 -11.30 -7.56 -10.05
CA THR A 74 -10.46 -7.23 -11.21
C THR A 74 -9.05 -6.78 -10.78
N TYR A 75 -8.96 -5.90 -9.78
CA TYR A 75 -7.70 -5.46 -9.20
C TYR A 75 -6.86 -6.63 -8.66
N ARG A 76 -7.45 -7.51 -7.85
CA ARG A 76 -6.75 -8.70 -7.32
C ARG A 76 -6.24 -9.63 -8.42
N ARG A 77 -7.07 -9.90 -9.43
CA ARG A 77 -6.71 -10.78 -10.54
C ARG A 77 -5.51 -10.25 -11.34
N ASN A 78 -5.47 -8.94 -11.55
CA ASN A 78 -4.52 -8.33 -12.48
C ASN A 78 -3.25 -7.83 -11.77
N PHE A 79 -3.36 -7.31 -10.54
CA PHE A 79 -2.29 -6.55 -9.88
C PHE A 79 -1.92 -7.05 -8.49
N ALA A 80 -2.90 -7.48 -7.67
CA ALA A 80 -2.66 -7.92 -6.29
C ALA A 80 -2.90 -9.42 -6.12
N LYS A 81 -2.08 -10.22 -6.80
CA LYS A 81 -2.24 -11.69 -6.93
C LYS A 81 -2.01 -12.45 -5.63
N ASP A 82 -1.31 -11.84 -4.70
CA ASP A 82 -1.09 -12.34 -3.35
C ASP A 82 -2.33 -12.16 -2.47
N ILE A 83 -3.28 -11.28 -2.82
CA ILE A 83 -4.53 -11.13 -2.09
C ILE A 83 -5.53 -12.23 -2.49
N ILE A 84 -5.75 -13.19 -1.60
CA ILE A 84 -6.63 -14.34 -1.86
C ILE A 84 -8.10 -14.05 -1.52
N ASP A 85 -8.36 -13.14 -0.59
CA ASP A 85 -9.73 -12.69 -0.25
C ASP A 85 -9.76 -11.24 0.22
N GLY A 86 -10.96 -10.64 0.21
CA GLY A 86 -11.18 -9.36 0.85
C GLY A 86 -12.54 -8.74 0.54
N ALA A 87 -12.94 -7.82 1.41
CA ALA A 87 -14.21 -7.12 1.32
C ALA A 87 -14.07 -5.67 1.81
N LEU A 88 -14.74 -4.75 1.11
CA LEU A 88 -14.99 -3.41 1.63
C LEU A 88 -16.09 -3.52 2.68
N LEU A 89 -15.73 -3.29 3.95
CA LEU A 89 -16.63 -3.42 5.10
C LEU A 89 -17.51 -2.18 5.28
N TYR A 90 -16.91 -1.00 5.12
CA TYR A 90 -17.58 0.28 5.30
C TYR A 90 -17.06 1.30 4.29
N THR A 91 -17.97 2.16 3.83
CA THR A 91 -17.65 3.35 3.04
C THR A 91 -17.97 4.58 3.89
N LEU A 92 -16.92 5.31 4.30
CA LEU A 92 -17.02 6.50 5.14
C LEU A 92 -17.13 7.78 4.30
N ALA A 93 -16.53 7.79 3.11
CA ALA A 93 -16.70 8.85 2.11
C ALA A 93 -16.61 8.26 0.69
N GLN A 94 -17.49 8.72 -0.21
CA GLN A 94 -17.54 8.31 -1.61
C GLN A 94 -16.99 9.39 -2.54
N SER A 95 -16.42 8.94 -3.65
CA SER A 95 -16.05 9.78 -4.77
C SER A 95 -17.30 10.44 -5.38
N ASN A 96 -17.15 11.66 -5.87
CA ASN A 96 -18.22 12.37 -6.59
C ASN A 96 -17.62 13.25 -7.69
N GLU A 97 -18.47 13.80 -8.57
CA GLU A 97 -18.01 14.60 -9.71
C GLU A 97 -17.11 15.79 -9.32
N ALA A 98 -17.37 16.43 -8.18
CA ALA A 98 -16.57 17.55 -7.70
C ALA A 98 -15.23 17.09 -7.05
N ASN A 99 -15.21 15.88 -6.50
CA ASN A 99 -14.05 15.30 -5.84
C ASN A 99 -13.89 13.82 -6.23
N PRO A 100 -13.48 13.53 -7.48
CA PRO A 100 -13.49 12.16 -8.03
C PRO A 100 -12.48 11.22 -7.35
N ARG A 101 -11.51 11.79 -6.63
CA ARG A 101 -10.49 11.04 -5.89
C ARG A 101 -10.80 10.91 -4.41
N HIS A 102 -11.83 11.58 -3.89
CA HIS A 102 -12.12 11.58 -2.45
C HIS A 102 -12.83 10.29 -2.07
N PHE A 103 -12.12 9.40 -1.41
CA PHE A 103 -12.66 8.14 -0.93
C PHE A 103 -12.10 7.84 0.45
N VAL A 104 -12.95 7.33 1.35
CA VAL A 104 -12.51 6.76 2.61
C VAL A 104 -13.27 5.48 2.86
N GLY A 105 -12.56 4.36 2.92
CA GLY A 105 -13.13 3.03 3.10
C GLY A 105 -12.43 2.23 4.19
N VAL A 106 -13.12 1.26 4.77
CA VAL A 106 -12.54 0.26 5.67
C VAL A 106 -12.54 -1.08 4.94
N ARG A 107 -11.35 -1.63 4.67
CA ARG A 107 -11.20 -2.88 3.93
C ARG A 107 -10.58 -3.96 4.80
N TRP A 108 -11.16 -5.14 4.73
CA TRP A 108 -10.54 -6.39 5.18
C TRP A 108 -9.97 -7.14 3.97
N MET A 109 -8.78 -7.72 4.14
CA MET A 109 -8.10 -8.49 3.09
C MET A 109 -7.29 -9.63 3.68
N VAL A 110 -7.14 -10.72 2.91
CA VAL A 110 -6.29 -11.86 3.25
C VAL A 110 -5.16 -11.96 2.24
N VAL A 111 -3.93 -11.94 2.75
CA VAL A 111 -2.72 -12.16 1.96
C VAL A 111 -2.32 -13.62 2.04
N GLY A 112 -2.20 -14.21 0.86
CA GLY A 112 -1.69 -15.55 0.60
C GLY A 112 -0.25 -15.69 1.06
N SER A 113 0.08 -16.81 1.70
CA SER A 113 1.46 -17.10 2.04
C SER A 113 2.16 -17.68 0.81
N PRO A 114 3.38 -17.23 0.48
CA PRO A 114 4.17 -17.83 -0.60
C PRO A 114 4.62 -19.26 -0.26
N VAL A 115 4.66 -19.61 1.04
CA VAL A 115 5.05 -20.93 1.55
C VAL A 115 4.03 -21.40 2.60
N PRO A 116 2.79 -21.78 2.19
CA PRO A 116 1.67 -22.01 3.12
C PRO A 116 1.91 -23.15 4.12
N ALA A 117 2.87 -24.04 3.84
CA ALA A 117 3.30 -25.09 4.76
C ALA A 117 4.11 -24.56 5.97
N VAL A 118 4.71 -23.37 5.85
CA VAL A 118 5.60 -22.78 6.86
C VAL A 118 5.00 -21.51 7.46
N ILE A 119 4.43 -20.65 6.62
CA ILE A 119 3.85 -19.37 7.01
C ILE A 119 2.35 -19.43 6.74
N LYS A 120 1.53 -19.13 7.74
CA LYS A 120 0.07 -19.07 7.58
C LYS A 120 -0.35 -17.85 6.76
N HIS A 121 -1.52 -17.94 6.14
CA HIS A 121 -2.20 -16.76 5.58
C HIS A 121 -2.40 -15.70 6.65
N ARG A 122 -2.31 -14.42 6.26
CA ARG A 122 -2.46 -13.27 7.15
C ARG A 122 -3.66 -12.45 6.72
N ASP A 123 -4.43 -11.96 7.68
CA ASP A 123 -5.50 -11.02 7.42
C ASP A 123 -5.18 -9.62 7.95
N PHE A 124 -5.72 -8.62 7.29
CA PHE A 124 -5.52 -7.21 7.61
C PHE A 124 -6.86 -6.47 7.55
N CYS A 125 -7.04 -5.51 8.45
CA CYS A 125 -8.12 -4.53 8.38
C CYS A 125 -7.51 -3.14 8.36
N SER A 126 -7.73 -2.39 7.29
CA SER A 126 -7.11 -1.08 7.07
C SER A 126 -8.11 -0.03 6.62
N ILE A 127 -7.76 1.23 6.85
CA ILE A 127 -8.49 2.38 6.31
C ILE A 127 -7.78 2.79 5.01
N GLU A 128 -8.50 2.72 3.91
CA GLU A 128 -8.06 3.18 2.59
C GLU A 128 -8.52 4.63 2.40
N VAL A 129 -7.61 5.50 1.96
CA VAL A 129 -7.90 6.92 1.71
C VAL A 129 -7.44 7.29 0.31
N GLY A 130 -8.39 7.73 -0.52
CA GLY A 130 -8.13 8.39 -1.78
C GLY A 130 -8.19 9.91 -1.61
N CYS A 131 -7.21 10.62 -2.15
CA CYS A 131 -7.24 12.09 -2.23
C CYS A 131 -6.51 12.60 -3.48
N SER A 132 -6.77 13.85 -3.84
CA SER A 132 -6.13 14.53 -4.96
C SER A 132 -4.70 14.93 -4.63
N MET A 133 -3.73 14.21 -5.19
CA MET A 133 -2.32 14.59 -5.15
C MET A 133 -2.07 15.68 -6.20
N HIS A 134 -1.67 16.88 -5.76
CA HIS A 134 -1.19 17.93 -6.64
C HIS A 134 0.35 17.90 -6.62
N GLU A 135 0.95 17.56 -7.77
CA GLU A 135 2.39 17.66 -8.11
C GLU A 135 3.41 16.71 -7.43
N ARG A 136 3.73 15.58 -8.10
CA ARG A 136 5.06 15.26 -8.68
C ARG A 136 5.08 13.84 -9.27
N THR A 137 5.75 13.70 -10.42
CA THR A 137 5.76 12.58 -11.37
C THR A 137 6.48 11.30 -10.91
N THR A 138 6.68 11.09 -9.61
CA THR A 138 7.25 9.84 -9.08
C THR A 138 6.25 9.22 -8.15
N ILE A 139 5.61 8.15 -8.63
CA ILE A 139 4.65 7.40 -7.84
C ILE A 139 5.45 6.41 -7.01
N THR A 140 5.86 6.86 -5.83
CA THR A 140 6.33 5.95 -4.80
C THR A 140 5.11 5.22 -4.25
N ILE A 141 4.82 4.04 -4.80
CA ILE A 141 3.84 3.13 -4.21
C ILE A 141 4.46 2.60 -2.93
N SER A 142 4.28 3.36 -1.85
CA SER A 142 4.66 2.94 -0.52
C SER A 142 3.65 1.90 -0.05
N CYS A 143 3.82 0.65 -0.49
CA CYS A 143 3.23 -0.48 0.21
C CYS A 143 3.98 -0.62 1.53
N LEU A 144 3.50 0.09 2.56
CA LEU A 144 3.97 -0.16 3.92
C LEU A 144 3.35 -1.48 4.37
N VAL A 145 3.96 -2.58 3.92
CA VAL A 145 3.67 -3.91 4.46
C VAL A 145 4.28 -3.94 5.84
N VAL A 146 3.48 -3.68 6.88
CA VAL A 146 3.84 -4.06 8.25
C VAL A 146 3.77 -5.58 8.30
N ASP A 147 4.85 -6.25 7.92
CA ASP A 147 4.94 -7.68 8.16
C ASP A 147 5.31 -7.87 9.64
N CYS A 148 4.30 -8.07 10.47
CA CYS A 148 4.50 -8.63 11.79
C CYS A 148 4.94 -10.08 11.60
N MET A 149 6.26 -10.31 11.52
CA MET A 149 6.84 -11.66 11.56
C MET A 149 6.46 -12.28 12.91
N ASN A 150 5.38 -13.06 12.95
CA ASN A 150 4.92 -13.76 14.13
C ASN A 150 5.63 -15.12 14.24
N GLU A 151 6.30 -15.26 15.38
CA GLU A 151 6.85 -16.46 16.05
C GLU A 151 7.22 -17.65 15.14
N GLY A 152 8.53 -17.89 15.00
CA GLY A 152 8.99 -19.28 14.91
C GLY A 152 8.66 -20.02 16.22
N PRO A 153 8.59 -21.36 16.19
CA PRO A 153 8.24 -22.17 17.37
C PRO A 153 9.19 -21.95 18.56
#